data_AF-A0A5C6STZ3-F1
#
_entry.id   AF-A0A5C6STZ3-F1
#
_cell.length_a   1.000
_cell.length_b   1.000
_cell.length_c   1.000
_cell.angle_alpha   90.00
_cell.angle_beta   90.00
_cell.angle_gamma   90.00
#
_symmetry.space_group_name_H-M   'P 1'
#
loop_
_entity.id
_entity.type
_entity.pdbx_description
1 polymer ?
#
loop_
_entity_poly.entity_id
_entity_poly.type
_entity_poly.pdbx_seq_one_letter_code
_entity_poly.pdbx_strand_id
1 'polypeptide(L)'
;MQFLTASVLATLISAAAAAKQMQINYYSDTKCKSYSGQLDVTWAQSIYAGKTNCYNYHYGSSMLIAECQAGGCLCNIYKSRDCNGYLDQMRYTGDCKCKTATSLAQAFACYYNA
;
A
#
# COMPACT_ATOMS: atom_id res chain seq x y z
N MET A 1 47.15 28.90 -32.40
CA MET A 1 45.81 28.28 -32.46
C MET A 1 45.61 27.46 -31.21
N GLN A 2 44.44 27.62 -30.63
CA GLN A 2 44.02 27.26 -29.27
C GLN A 2 43.46 25.83 -29.29
N PHE A 3 43.93 24.94 -28.41
CA PHE A 3 43.29 23.63 -28.23
C PHE A 3 42.59 23.60 -26.88
N LEU A 4 41.26 23.57 -26.98
CA LEU A 4 40.28 23.73 -25.93
C LEU A 4 40.38 22.62 -24.87
N THR A 5 40.44 23.03 -23.61
CA THR A 5 40.12 22.20 -22.45
C THR A 5 38.63 21.88 -22.47
N ALA A 6 38.26 20.68 -22.95
CA ALA A 6 36.90 20.18 -22.82
C ALA A 6 36.73 19.49 -21.46
N SER A 7 36.32 20.27 -20.45
CA SER A 7 35.82 19.71 -19.19
C SER A 7 34.48 19.02 -19.47
N VAL A 8 34.47 17.69 -19.48
CA VAL A 8 33.24 16.91 -19.58
C VAL A 8 32.54 16.96 -18.22
N LEU A 9 31.55 17.84 -18.09
CA LEU A 9 30.65 17.88 -16.95
C LEU A 9 29.75 16.64 -17.02
N ALA A 10 30.09 15.59 -16.27
CA ALA A 10 29.21 14.44 -16.07
C ALA A 10 28.06 14.86 -15.14
N THR A 11 26.90 15.19 -15.72
CA THR A 11 25.67 15.40 -14.96
C THR A 11 25.18 14.04 -14.47
N LEU A 12 25.37 13.77 -13.18
CA LEU A 12 24.75 12.65 -12.48
C LEU A 12 23.24 12.92 -12.40
N ILE A 13 22.47 12.35 -13.33
CA ILE A 13 21.01 12.32 -13.25
C ILE A 13 20.66 11.26 -12.20
N SER A 14 20.43 11.69 -10.97
CA SER A 14 19.84 10.82 -9.94
C SER A 14 18.43 10.47 -10.37
N ALA A 15 18.20 9.23 -10.83
CA ALA A 15 16.86 8.73 -11.05
C ALA A 15 16.16 8.61 -9.68
N ALA A 16 15.29 9.57 -9.35
CA ALA A 16 14.38 9.40 -8.24
C ALA A 16 13.46 8.24 -8.59
N ALA A 17 13.61 7.10 -7.89
CA ALA A 17 12.68 5.99 -8.04
C ALA A 17 11.28 6.51 -7.67
N ALA A 18 10.33 6.41 -8.61
CA ALA A 18 8.96 6.78 -8.35
C ALA A 18 8.43 5.94 -7.17
N ALA A 19 7.88 6.62 -6.17
CA ALA A 19 7.35 5.94 -5.00
C ALA A 19 6.16 5.07 -5.40
N LYS A 20 6.28 3.74 -5.24
CA LYS A 20 5.28 2.77 -5.69
C LYS A 20 3.95 2.97 -4.96
N GLN A 21 2.86 3.03 -5.73
CA GLN A 21 1.50 3.06 -5.19
C GLN A 21 1.26 1.87 -4.24
N MET A 22 0.55 2.11 -3.12
CA MET A 22 0.13 1.04 -2.24
C MET A 22 -0.82 0.09 -2.97
N GLN A 23 -0.57 -1.20 -2.83
CA GLN A 23 -1.41 -2.26 -3.40
C GLN A 23 -1.83 -3.24 -2.32
N ILE A 24 -3.09 -3.64 -2.33
CA ILE A 24 -3.62 -4.70 -1.47
C ILE A 24 -3.93 -5.90 -2.35
N ASN A 25 -3.27 -7.03 -2.10
CA ASN A 25 -3.58 -8.29 -2.75
C ASN A 25 -4.56 -9.08 -1.89
N TYR A 26 -5.53 -9.73 -2.52
CA TYR A 26 -6.50 -10.58 -1.85
C TYR A 26 -6.52 -11.99 -2.46
N TYR A 27 -6.88 -12.95 -1.63
CA TYR A 27 -6.70 -14.37 -1.90
C TYR A 27 -7.95 -15.14 -1.47
N SER A 28 -8.26 -16.21 -2.18
CA SER A 28 -9.43 -17.05 -1.92
C SER A 28 -9.21 -18.02 -0.75
N ASP A 29 -7.95 -18.32 -0.43
CA ASP A 29 -7.56 -19.11 0.75
C ASP A 29 -7.21 -18.24 1.97
N THR A 30 -6.90 -18.87 3.09
CA THR A 30 -6.58 -18.23 4.37
C THR A 30 -5.08 -18.06 4.63
N LYS A 31 -4.22 -18.35 3.65
CA LYS A 31 -2.75 -18.36 3.78
C LYS A 31 -2.04 -17.47 2.74
N CYS A 32 -2.79 -16.64 2.03
CA CYS A 32 -2.33 -15.80 0.94
C CYS A 32 -1.53 -16.57 -0.14
N LYS A 33 -2.03 -17.73 -0.58
CA LYS A 33 -1.38 -18.56 -1.63
C LYS A 33 -2.11 -18.53 -2.97
N SER A 34 -3.43 -18.43 -2.96
CA SER A 34 -4.32 -18.50 -4.11
C SER A 34 -4.78 -17.10 -4.47
N TYR A 35 -3.93 -16.38 -5.20
CA TYR A 35 -4.19 -14.99 -5.59
C TYR A 35 -5.53 -14.88 -6.32
N SER A 36 -6.36 -13.93 -5.89
CA SER A 36 -7.68 -13.68 -6.46
C SER A 36 -7.78 -12.31 -7.12
N GLY A 37 -6.91 -11.38 -6.76
CA GLY A 37 -6.81 -10.07 -7.39
C GLY A 37 -6.09 -9.06 -6.51
N GLN A 38 -6.10 -7.80 -6.98
CA GLN A 38 -5.51 -6.67 -6.28
C GLN A 38 -6.42 -5.45 -6.28
N LEU A 39 -6.12 -4.55 -5.35
CA LEU A 39 -6.72 -3.25 -5.20
C LEU A 39 -5.60 -2.21 -5.12
N ASP A 40 -5.56 -1.30 -6.09
CA ASP A 40 -4.61 -0.18 -6.10
C ASP A 40 -5.18 0.96 -5.27
N VAL A 41 -4.50 1.33 -4.18
CA VAL A 41 -5.04 2.25 -3.17
C VAL A 41 -4.76 3.70 -3.54
N THR A 42 -5.49 4.27 -4.50
CA THR A 42 -5.26 5.63 -5.05
C THR A 42 -5.85 6.76 -4.21
N TRP A 43 -6.69 6.44 -3.22
CA TRP A 43 -7.40 7.42 -2.37
C TRP A 43 -6.74 7.67 -1.02
N ALA A 44 -5.83 6.80 -0.58
CA ALA A 44 -5.19 6.94 0.73
C ALA A 44 -4.26 8.17 0.75
N GLN A 45 -4.32 8.89 1.86
CA GLN A 45 -3.48 10.03 2.19
C GLN A 45 -2.64 9.70 3.44
N SER A 46 -2.04 10.72 4.07
CA SER A 46 -1.32 10.52 5.34
C SER A 46 -2.28 10.15 6.48
N ILE A 47 -1.74 9.55 7.55
CA ILE A 47 -2.51 9.12 8.73
C ILE A 47 -3.31 10.26 9.40
N TYR A 48 -2.90 11.51 9.21
CA TYR A 48 -3.55 12.69 9.79
C TYR A 48 -4.67 13.29 8.91
N ALA A 49 -4.95 12.72 7.74
CA ALA A 49 -5.91 13.26 6.78
C ALA A 49 -7.39 12.86 7.03
N GLY A 50 -7.68 12.07 8.06
CA GLY A 50 -9.06 11.79 8.51
C GLY A 50 -9.85 10.76 7.68
N LYS A 51 -11.18 10.95 7.54
CA LYS A 51 -12.18 10.00 6.98
C LYS A 51 -12.00 9.68 5.49
N THR A 52 -11.22 10.45 4.75
CA THR A 52 -10.96 10.29 3.30
C THR A 52 -10.28 8.96 2.96
N ASN A 53 -9.69 8.30 3.97
CA ASN A 53 -8.91 7.08 3.80
C ASN A 53 -9.74 5.79 3.72
N CYS A 54 -11.07 5.88 3.90
CA CYS A 54 -11.96 4.73 3.98
C CYS A 54 -12.43 4.23 2.62
N TYR A 55 -12.42 2.90 2.44
CA TYR A 55 -12.93 2.23 1.25
C TYR A 55 -13.75 0.99 1.63
N ASN A 56 -14.98 0.91 1.13
CA ASN A 56 -15.85 -0.25 1.31
C ASN A 56 -15.42 -1.37 0.36
N TYR A 57 -15.10 -2.55 0.90
CA TYR A 57 -14.56 -3.65 0.14
C TYR A 57 -14.90 -4.99 0.78
N HIS A 58 -15.26 -5.97 -0.04
CA HIS A 58 -15.65 -7.30 0.42
C HIS A 58 -15.31 -8.37 -0.62
N TYR A 59 -14.02 -8.66 -0.83
CA TYR A 59 -13.61 -9.80 -1.65
C TYR A 59 -12.36 -10.49 -1.07
N GLY A 60 -12.44 -11.80 -0.85
CA GLY A 60 -11.34 -12.65 -0.41
C GLY A 60 -11.46 -13.19 1.03
N SER A 61 -10.65 -14.20 1.32
CA SER A 61 -10.54 -14.86 2.62
C SER A 61 -9.31 -14.37 3.39
N SER A 62 -8.23 -14.02 2.67
CA SER A 62 -7.05 -13.38 3.22
C SER A 62 -6.53 -12.27 2.30
N MET A 63 -5.68 -11.40 2.83
CA MET A 63 -5.06 -10.30 2.09
C MET A 63 -3.75 -9.83 2.71
N LEU A 64 -3.02 -8.99 1.99
CA LEU A 64 -1.82 -8.31 2.47
C LEU A 64 -1.61 -6.99 1.72
N ILE A 65 -0.83 -6.09 2.31
CA ILE A 65 -0.26 -4.95 1.58
C ILE A 65 0.95 -5.50 0.79
N ALA A 66 0.89 -5.45 -0.53
CA ALA A 66 1.86 -6.03 -1.45
C ALA A 66 2.95 -5.04 -1.88
N GLU A 67 2.57 -3.77 -2.00
CA GLU A 67 3.46 -2.67 -2.38
C GLU A 67 3.13 -1.46 -1.52
N CYS A 68 4.12 -0.59 -1.31
CA CYS A 68 4.00 0.61 -0.50
C CYS A 68 5.10 1.63 -0.81
N GLN A 69 4.82 2.92 -0.66
CA GLN A 69 5.80 3.99 -0.75
C GLN A 69 6.78 3.98 0.43
N ALA A 70 7.95 4.61 0.23
CA ALA A 70 8.91 4.85 1.30
C ALA A 70 8.26 5.68 2.43
N GLY A 71 8.39 5.22 3.68
CA GLY A 71 7.70 5.80 4.85
C GLY A 71 6.69 4.88 5.52
N GLY A 72 6.36 3.74 4.90
CA GLY A 72 5.46 2.73 5.48
C GLY A 72 3.99 2.93 5.11
N CYS A 73 3.24 1.84 5.14
CA CYS A 73 1.81 1.83 4.84
C CYS A 73 1.08 1.03 5.90
N LEU A 74 -0.11 1.49 6.23
CA LEU A 74 -0.97 0.88 7.23
C LEU A 74 -2.39 0.82 6.68
N CYS A 75 -3.08 -0.29 6.90
CA CYS A 75 -4.51 -0.41 6.63
C CYS A 75 -5.23 -0.99 7.86
N ASN A 76 -6.14 -0.22 8.44
CA ASN A 76 -7.09 -0.73 9.43
C ASN A 76 -8.22 -1.47 8.71
N ILE A 77 -8.59 -2.63 9.21
CA ILE A 77 -9.64 -3.50 8.70
C ILE A 77 -10.87 -3.34 9.58
N TYR A 78 -12.05 -3.27 8.97
CA TYR A 78 -13.31 -3.04 9.67
C TYR A 78 -14.35 -4.09 9.30
N LYS A 79 -15.12 -4.53 10.30
CA LYS A 79 -16.18 -5.54 10.14
C LYS A 79 -17.46 -4.98 9.50
N SER A 80 -17.59 -3.67 9.47
CA SER A 80 -18.75 -2.97 8.91
C SER A 80 -18.30 -1.91 7.92
N ARG A 81 -19.21 -1.60 6.99
CA ARG A 81 -19.04 -0.52 6.01
C ARG A 81 -18.73 0.82 6.68
N ASP A 82 -18.14 1.70 5.87
CA ASP A 82 -17.79 3.07 6.23
C ASP A 82 -16.81 3.13 7.41
N CYS A 83 -15.94 2.11 7.48
CA CYS A 83 -14.86 1.97 8.46
C CYS A 83 -15.36 1.98 9.91
N ASN A 84 -16.44 1.24 10.16
CA ASN A 84 -17.01 1.03 11.50
C ASN A 84 -16.69 -0.35 12.06
N GLY A 85 -16.50 -0.43 13.37
CA GLY A 85 -16.22 -1.69 14.06
C GLY A 85 -14.86 -2.26 13.67
N TYR A 86 -13.79 -1.69 14.22
CA TYR A 86 -12.42 -2.14 14.03
C TYR A 86 -12.29 -3.65 14.24
N LEU A 87 -11.58 -4.32 13.33
CA LEU A 87 -11.33 -5.76 13.34
C LEU A 87 -9.86 -6.07 13.59
N ASP A 88 -8.98 -5.54 12.73
CA ASP A 88 -7.54 -5.79 12.77
C ASP A 88 -6.80 -4.70 11.96
N GLN A 89 -5.48 -4.78 11.88
CA GLN A 89 -4.62 -3.86 11.16
C GLN A 89 -3.54 -4.59 10.38
N MET A 90 -3.28 -4.14 9.16
CA MET A 90 -2.15 -4.53 8.32
C MET A 90 -1.10 -3.43 8.33
N ARG A 91 0.18 -3.78 8.35
CA ARG A 91 1.29 -2.85 8.17
C ARG A 91 2.29 -3.42 7.19
N TYR A 92 2.82 -2.55 6.34
CA TYR A 92 3.92 -2.84 5.46
C TYR A 92 5.21 -2.26 6.06
N THR A 93 6.09 -3.13 6.54
CA THR A 93 7.40 -2.77 7.11
C THR A 93 8.57 -3.38 6.33
N GLY A 94 8.36 -3.72 5.05
CA GLY A 94 9.32 -4.44 4.20
C GLY A 94 8.98 -5.92 3.99
N ASP A 95 8.33 -6.57 4.98
CA ASP A 95 7.82 -7.93 4.85
C ASP A 95 6.29 -7.94 4.76
N CYS A 96 5.77 -8.53 3.67
CA CYS A 96 4.33 -8.67 3.45
C CYS A 96 3.74 -9.70 4.43
N LYS A 97 2.99 -9.25 5.44
CA LYS A 97 2.31 -10.15 6.39
C LYS A 97 0.89 -10.46 5.92
N CYS A 98 0.64 -11.72 5.61
CA CYS A 98 -0.70 -12.23 5.30
C CYS A 98 -1.65 -12.05 6.49
N LYS A 99 -2.83 -11.51 6.21
CA LYS A 99 -3.89 -11.28 7.17
C LYS A 99 -5.05 -12.20 6.86
N THR A 100 -5.39 -13.02 7.85
CA THR A 100 -6.37 -14.09 7.74
C THR A 100 -7.72 -13.62 8.29
N ALA A 101 -8.80 -14.36 8.03
CA ALA A 101 -10.16 -14.02 8.46
C ALA A 101 -10.72 -12.69 7.90
N THR A 102 -10.23 -12.26 6.74
CA THR A 102 -10.74 -11.06 6.07
C THR A 102 -12.09 -11.25 5.39
N SER A 103 -12.63 -12.48 5.39
CA SER A 103 -14.00 -12.75 4.98
C SER A 103 -15.06 -12.03 5.84
N LEU A 104 -14.69 -11.55 7.02
CA LEU A 104 -15.55 -10.72 7.88
C LEU A 104 -15.40 -9.22 7.59
N ALA A 105 -14.41 -8.82 6.79
CA ALA A 105 -14.12 -7.42 6.53
C ALA A 105 -15.10 -6.84 5.49
N GLN A 106 -15.58 -5.63 5.76
CA GLN A 106 -16.45 -4.89 4.85
C GLN A 106 -15.86 -3.53 4.43
N ALA A 107 -14.80 -3.08 5.09
CA ALA A 107 -14.11 -1.84 4.74
C ALA A 107 -12.65 -1.82 5.26
N PHE A 108 -11.85 -0.94 4.65
CA PHE A 108 -10.47 -0.66 5.05
C PHE A 108 -10.26 0.84 5.13
N ALA A 109 -9.48 1.29 6.10
CA ALA A 109 -8.92 2.64 6.08
C ALA A 109 -7.40 2.53 5.93
N CYS A 110 -6.87 3.06 4.82
CA CYS A 110 -5.45 2.92 4.47
C CYS A 110 -4.73 4.26 4.50
N TYR A 111 -3.44 4.22 4.88
CA TYR A 111 -2.65 5.40 5.17
C TYR A 111 -1.21 5.20 4.69
N TYR A 112 -0.64 6.26 4.10
CA TYR A 112 0.79 6.38 3.84
C TYR A 112 1.51 7.05 5.01
N ASN A 113 2.83 6.83 5.09
CA ASN A 113 3.73 7.41 6.09
C ASN A 113 3.31 7.05 7.53
N ALA A 114 3.02 5.77 7.76
CA ALA A 114 2.43 5.23 8.98
C ALA A 114 3.27 4.11 9.61
#